data_AF-A0AAU5N5R4-F1
#
_entry.id   AF-A0AAU5N5R4-F1
#
_cell.length_a   1.000
_cell.length_b   1.000
_cell.length_c   1.000
_cell.angle_alpha   90.00
_cell.angle_beta   90.00
_cell.angle_gamma   90.00
#
_symmetry.space_group_name_H-M   'P 1'
#
loop_
_entity.id
_entity.type
_entity.pdbx_description
1 polymer ?
#
loop_
_entity_poly.entity_id
_entity_poly.type
_entity_poly.pdbx_seq_one_letter_code
_entity_poly.pdbx_strand_id
1 'polypeptide(L)'
;MSTGPAVTAAAMARAAELAGALQAVNVITSKGVEATQTVFPPHIHVVPAPAATVCRCPGRRNTPPASTTRWETSSDQRGDGP
;
A
#
# COMPACT_ATOMS: atom_id res chain seq x y z
N MET A 1 19.62 -9.43 14.72
CA MET A 1 20.12 -8.68 13.55
C MET A 1 18.94 -7.91 12.95
N SER A 2 18.82 -6.62 13.25
CA SER A 2 17.74 -5.79 12.68
C SER A 2 18.14 -5.46 11.25
N THR A 3 17.31 -5.85 10.28
CA THR A 3 17.43 -5.39 8.89
C THR A 3 17.32 -3.86 8.92
N GLY A 4 18.44 -3.19 8.69
CA GLY A 4 18.52 -1.74 8.82
C GLY A 4 17.57 -1.02 7.85
N PRO A 5 17.24 0.25 8.11
CA PRO A 5 16.30 1.04 7.30
C PRO A 5 16.69 1.09 5.81
N ALA A 6 17.98 0.99 5.50
CA ALA A 6 18.49 0.94 4.13
C ALA A 6 18.01 -0.28 3.34
N VAL A 7 17.87 -1.46 3.97
CA VAL A 7 17.40 -2.68 3.29
C VAL A 7 15.92 -2.56 2.95
N THR A 8 15.12 -2.03 3.87
CA THR A 8 13.70 -1.76 3.62
C THR A 8 13.53 -0.72 2.52
N ALA A 9 14.31 0.35 2.52
CA ALA A 9 14.26 1.38 1.48
C ALA A 9 14.58 0.79 0.09
N ALA A 10 15.67 0.01 -0.02
CA ALA A 10 16.04 -0.63 -1.27
C ALA A 10 14.97 -1.61 -1.78
N ALA A 11 14.38 -2.42 -0.88
CA ALA A 11 13.31 -3.35 -1.24
C ALA A 11 12.04 -2.60 -1.73
N MET A 12 11.67 -1.51 -1.04
CA MET A 12 10.51 -0.69 -1.42
C MET A 12 10.72 0.02 -2.77
N ALA A 13 11.93 0.48 -3.07
CA ALA A 13 12.25 1.07 -4.37
C ALA A 13 12.00 0.08 -5.52
N ARG A 14 12.45 -1.18 -5.37
CA ARG A 14 12.20 -2.23 -6.37
C ARG A 14 10.73 -2.61 -6.47
N ALA A 15 10.02 -2.63 -5.36
CA ALA A 15 8.57 -2.86 -5.38
C ALA A 15 7.81 -1.75 -6.11
N ALA A 16 8.23 -0.49 -5.97
CA ALA A 16 7.67 0.64 -6.70
C ALA A 16 7.95 0.58 -8.21
N GLU A 17 9.16 0.18 -8.61
CA GLU A 17 9.49 -0.08 -10.02
C GLU A 17 8.58 -1.15 -10.62
N LEU A 18 8.38 -2.27 -9.92
CA LEU A 18 7.47 -3.34 -10.36
C LEU A 18 6.02 -2.87 -10.42
N ALA A 19 5.59 -2.07 -9.44
CA ALA A 19 4.24 -1.51 -9.40
C ALA A 19 3.96 -0.56 -10.57
N GLY A 20 4.96 0.20 -11.04
CA GLY A 20 4.84 1.09 -12.20
C GLY A 20 4.51 0.37 -13.52
N ALA A 21 4.76 -0.94 -13.60
CA ALA A 21 4.39 -1.75 -14.75
C ALA A 21 2.93 -2.26 -14.72
N LEU A 22 2.19 -2.03 -13.63
CA LEU A 22 0.83 -2.54 -13.42
C LEU A 22 -0.19 -1.40 -13.42
N GLN A 23 -1.38 -1.65 -13.99
CA GLN A 23 -2.44 -0.64 -14.11
C GLN A 23 -2.96 -0.11 -12.76
N ALA A 24 -3.12 -0.99 -11.78
CA ALA A 24 -3.54 -0.66 -10.42
C ALA A 24 -3.05 -1.74 -9.45
N VAL A 25 -2.40 -1.34 -8.36
CA VAL A 25 -1.75 -2.28 -7.43
C VAL A 25 -1.61 -1.65 -6.05
N ASN A 26 -1.70 -2.47 -5.00
CA ASN A 26 -1.36 -2.09 -3.64
C ASN A 26 0.05 -2.59 -3.30
N VAL A 27 0.88 -1.72 -2.73
CA VAL A 27 2.21 -2.08 -2.21
C VAL A 27 2.18 -1.97 -0.69
N ILE A 28 2.28 -3.10 0.01
CA ILE A 28 2.04 -3.19 1.46
C ILE A 28 3.17 -4.00 2.11
N THR A 29 3.63 -3.58 3.29
CA THR A 29 4.49 -4.38 4.16
C THR A 29 3.94 -4.39 5.58
N SER A 30 4.16 -5.49 6.29
CA SER A 30 3.74 -5.67 7.68
C SER A 30 4.95 -5.76 8.59
N LYS A 31 4.87 -5.11 9.76
CA LYS A 31 5.92 -5.17 10.79
C LYS A 31 5.33 -5.58 12.13
N GLY A 32 5.66 -6.79 12.57
CA GLY A 32 5.22 -7.37 13.83
C GLY A 32 3.89 -8.12 13.73
N VAL A 33 3.62 -8.92 14.76
CA VAL A 33 2.43 -9.79 14.85
C VAL A 33 1.14 -8.97 14.84
N GLU A 34 1.12 -7.81 15.51
CA GLU A 34 -0.03 -6.89 15.51
C GLU A 34 -0.37 -6.35 14.11
N ALA A 35 0.64 -6.22 13.24
CA ALA A 35 0.46 -5.90 11.82
C ALA A 35 0.21 -7.16 10.96
N THR A 36 -0.23 -8.25 11.58
CA THR A 36 -0.51 -9.57 11.00
C THR A 36 0.68 -10.22 10.28
N GLN A 37 1.92 -9.87 10.64
CA GLN A 37 3.11 -10.47 10.06
C GLN A 37 3.31 -11.91 10.59
N THR A 38 3.26 -12.90 9.70
CA THR A 38 3.55 -14.31 10.02
C THR A 38 4.94 -14.76 9.55
N VAL A 39 5.52 -14.05 8.58
CA VAL A 39 6.87 -14.28 8.03
C VAL A 39 7.79 -13.15 8.50
N PHE A 40 8.71 -13.46 9.42
CA PHE A 40 9.53 -12.45 10.09
C PHE A 40 10.66 -11.81 9.28
N PRO A 41 11.17 -12.44 8.20
CA PRO A 41 11.95 -11.69 7.21
C PRO A 41 11.11 -10.55 6.59
N PRO A 42 11.70 -9.36 6.38
CA PRO A 42 11.00 -8.28 5.70
C PRO A 42 10.60 -8.72 4.30
N HIS A 43 9.32 -8.57 4.00
CA HIS A 43 8.73 -8.92 2.73
C HIS A 43 7.71 -7.85 2.33
N ILE A 44 7.50 -7.72 1.03
CA ILE A 44 6.60 -6.72 0.44
C ILE A 44 5.57 -7.48 -0.38
N HIS A 45 4.30 -7.12 -0.17
CA HIS A 45 3.19 -7.59 -0.96
C HIS A 45 2.92 -6.57 -2.07
N VAL A 46 2.99 -7.03 -3.32
CA VAL A 46 2.59 -6.26 -4.50
C VAL A 46 1.35 -6.94 -5.05
N VAL A 47 0.17 -6.41 -4.70
CA VAL A 47 -1.12 -7.07 -4.93
C VAL A 47 -1.89 -6.28 -5.99
N PRO A 48 -2.13 -6.85 -7.19
CA PRO A 48 -2.96 -6.20 -8.19
C PRO A 48 -4.32 -5.83 -7.59
N ALA A 49 -4.73 -4.58 -7.77
CA ALA A 49 -6.04 -4.14 -7.34
C ALA A 49 -7.04 -4.53 -8.43
N PRO A 50 -7.99 -5.45 -8.17
CA PRO A 50 -9.08 -5.64 -9.12
C PRO A 50 -9.81 -4.31 -9.29
N ALA A 51 -10.19 -3.95 -10.53
CA ALA A 51 -11.17 -2.90 -10.76
C ALA A 51 -12.34 -3.18 -9.82
N ALA A 52 -12.72 -2.20 -8.99
CA ALA A 52 -13.55 -2.40 -7.81
C ALA A 52 -14.84 -3.20 -8.10
N THR A 53 -14.74 -4.53 -8.09
CA THR A 53 -15.88 -5.39 -7.91
C THR A 53 -16.10 -5.33 -6.42
N VAL A 54 -17.04 -4.46 -6.04
CA VAL A 54 -17.56 -4.44 -4.68
C VAL A 54 -17.84 -5.89 -4.31
N CYS A 55 -17.16 -6.40 -3.29
CA CYS A 55 -17.42 -7.73 -2.79
C CYS A 55 -18.83 -7.68 -2.20
N ARG A 56 -19.83 -8.01 -3.02
CA ARG A 56 -21.24 -7.91 -2.69
C ARG A 56 -21.55 -9.00 -1.68
N CYS A 57 -21.43 -8.68 -0.39
CA CYS A 57 -22.02 -9.52 0.65
C CYS A 57 -23.54 -9.58 0.39
N PRO A 58 -24.15 -10.75 0.14
CA PRO A 58 -25.60 -10.85 0.05
C PRO A 58 -26.19 -10.38 1.39
N GLY A 59 -26.96 -9.28 1.38
CA GLY A 59 -27.65 -8.77 2.57
C GLY A 59 -27.12 -7.48 3.20
N ARG A 60 -25.96 -6.94 2.78
CA ARG A 60 -25.61 -5.55 3.12
C ARG A 60 -26.17 -4.60 2.07
N ARG A 61 -27.07 -3.68 2.48
CA ARG A 61 -27.41 -2.51 1.66
C ARG A 61 -26.11 -1.77 1.36
N ASN A 62 -25.89 -1.41 0.09
CA ASN A 62 -24.78 -0.57 -0.34
C ASN A 62 -24.84 0.77 0.40
N THR A 63 -24.22 0.84 1.58
CA THR A 63 -23.71 2.11 2.07
C THR A 63 -22.53 2.40 1.14
N PRO A 64 -22.50 3.52 0.40
CA PRO A 64 -21.24 3.93 -0.22
C PRO A 64 -20.18 3.91 0.89
N PRO A 65 -18.95 3.40 0.63
CA PRO A 65 -17.91 3.58 1.63
C PRO A 65 -17.89 5.07 1.94
N ALA A 66 -18.06 5.42 3.22
CA ALA A 66 -17.87 6.78 3.67
C ALA A 66 -16.60 7.26 2.99
N SER A 67 -16.71 8.39 2.31
CA SER A 67 -15.61 9.15 1.75
C SER A 67 -14.61 9.43 2.86
N THR A 68 -13.72 8.48 3.09
CA THR A 68 -12.52 8.62 3.91
C THR A 68 -11.36 8.02 3.11
N THR A 69 -11.21 8.51 1.89
CA THR A 69 -9.86 8.75 1.38
C THR A 69 -9.35 10.01 2.09
N ARG A 70 -8.93 9.85 3.34
CA ARG A 70 -7.94 10.73 3.96
C ARG A 70 -6.70 9.87 4.18
N TRP A 71 -5.95 9.68 3.10
CA TRP A 71 -4.54 9.35 3.18
C TRP A 71 -3.82 10.69 3.08
N GLU A 72 -3.55 11.31 4.22
CA GLU A 72 -2.58 12.41 4.24
C GLU A 72 -1.19 11.80 4.04
N THR A 73 -0.68 11.92 2.82
CA THR A 73 0.75 12.14 2.62
C THR A 73 0.89 13.57 2.15
N SER A 74 0.77 14.51 3.10
CA SER A 74 1.24 15.87 2.88
C SER A 74 2.76 15.84 2.84
N SER A 75 3.32 15.96 1.66
CA SER A 75 4.63 16.57 1.47
C SER A 75 4.46 17.52 0.31
N ASP A 76 4.10 18.76 0.67
CA ASP A 76 4.20 19.95 -0.16
C ASP A 76 5.44 19.87 -1.07
N GLN A 77 5.19 19.68 -2.36
CA GLN A 77 6.14 20.01 -3.42
C GLN A 77 5.34 20.80 -4.48
N ARG A 78 4.73 21.91 -4.05
CA ARG A 78 4.53 23.04 -4.96
C ARG A 78 5.88 23.74 -5.06
N GLY A 79 6.59 23.46 -6.15
CA GLY A 79 7.59 24.39 -6.65
C GLY A 79 6.86 25.67 -7.06
N ASP A 80 7.04 26.73 -6.29
CA ASP A 80 6.78 28.08 -6.75
C ASP A 80 8.02 28.57 -7.51
N GLY A 81 7.96 28.47 -8.84
CA GLY A 81 8.51 29.51 -9.72
C GLY A 81 7.35 30.43 -10.13
N PRO A 82 7.58 31.67 -10.56
CA PRO A 82 8.75 32.16 -11.30
C PRO A 82 9.78 32.96 -10.49
#